data_AF-A7E1W2-F1
#
_entry.id   AF-A7E1W2-F1
#
_cell.length_a   1.000
_cell.length_b   1.000
_cell.length_c   1.000
_cell.angle_alpha   90.00
_cell.angle_beta   90.00
_cell.angle_gamma   90.00
#
_symmetry.space_group_name_H-M   'P 1'
#
loop_
_entity.id
_entity.type
_entity.pdbx_description
1 polymer ?
#
loop_
_entity_poly.entity_id
_entity_poly.type
_entity_poly.pdbx_seq_one_letter_code
_entity_poly.pdbx_strand_id
1 'polypeptide(L)'
;NLFKSNQLFFLLHLAHIIAMESIAWFTIFYFGNSWIPTIIMAVVLATSQAQAGWLQHDYGHLSVYKKSMWNHIVQNFIIGYLKGGSANWWNHRHFQHHIKPNVFHKDPDVSMLHVFVLGEWQPTEYRKKKLKYLPYNHQH
;
A
#
# COMPACT_ATOMS: atom_id res chain seq x y z
N ASN A 1 -7.81 -15.24 -20.77
CA ASN A 1 -7.43 -15.80 -19.45
C ASN A 1 -6.68 -14.75 -18.59
N LEU A 2 -7.05 -13.46 -18.67
CA LEU A 2 -6.32 -12.34 -18.06
C LEU A 2 -6.73 -12.05 -16.61
N PHE A 3 -7.88 -12.56 -16.17
CA PHE A 3 -8.43 -12.32 -14.82
C PHE A 3 -8.10 -13.44 -13.81
N LYS A 4 -7.27 -14.42 -14.21
CA LYS A 4 -6.83 -15.48 -13.29
C LYS A 4 -5.48 -15.11 -12.72
N SER A 5 -5.43 -14.97 -11.40
CA SER A 5 -4.19 -14.80 -10.66
C SER A 5 -3.26 -16.00 -10.83
N ASN A 6 -1.96 -15.75 -10.91
CA ASN A 6 -0.93 -16.78 -10.87
C ASN A 6 -0.36 -16.88 -9.45
N GLN A 7 -0.81 -17.87 -8.69
CA GLN A 7 -0.40 -18.05 -7.29
C GLN A 7 1.10 -18.29 -7.12
N LEU A 8 1.74 -18.95 -8.10
CA LEU A 8 3.18 -19.20 -8.06
C LEU A 8 3.96 -17.88 -8.18
N PHE A 9 3.50 -16.95 -9.04
CA PHE A 9 4.09 -15.62 -9.14
C PHE A 9 4.04 -14.89 -7.79
N PHE A 10 2.88 -14.85 -7.13
CA PHE A 10 2.73 -14.18 -5.83
C PHE A 10 3.56 -14.84 -4.72
N LEU A 11 3.66 -16.18 -4.72
CA LEU A 11 4.52 -16.92 -3.79
C LEU A 11 6.00 -16.58 -4.00
N LEU A 12 6.47 -16.59 -5.25
CA LEU A 12 7.85 -16.24 -5.59
C LEU A 12 8.14 -14.77 -5.30
N HIS A 13 7.16 -13.88 -5.47
CA HIS A 13 7.30 -12.47 -5.12
C HIS A 13 7.45 -12.28 -3.60
N LEU A 14 6.64 -12.99 -2.80
CA LEU A 14 6.80 -13.00 -1.34
C LEU A 14 8.17 -13.55 -0.93
N ALA A 15 8.61 -14.66 -1.52
CA ALA A 15 9.92 -15.25 -1.24
C ALA A 15 11.07 -14.30 -1.61
N HIS A 16 10.96 -13.59 -2.74
CA HIS A 16 11.92 -12.56 -3.15
C HIS A 16 12.02 -11.42 -2.13
N ILE A 17 10.89 -10.92 -1.62
CA ILE A 17 10.87 -9.89 -0.57
C ILE A 17 11.57 -10.39 0.70
N ILE A 18 11.23 -11.59 1.18
CA ILE A 18 11.85 -12.18 2.37
C ILE A 18 13.36 -12.37 2.18
N ALA A 19 13.78 -12.78 0.97
CA ALA A 19 15.19 -12.94 0.65
C ALA A 19 15.93 -11.59 0.71
N MET A 20 15.37 -10.52 0.14
CA MET A 20 15.95 -9.18 0.22
C MET A 20 16.09 -8.70 1.66
N GLU A 21 15.05 -8.86 2.49
CA GLU A 21 15.11 -8.47 3.90
C GLU A 21 16.16 -9.28 4.68
N SER A 22 16.19 -10.59 4.46
CA SER A 22 17.15 -11.49 5.12
C SER A 22 18.59 -11.14 4.72
N ILE A 23 18.85 -10.89 3.43
CA ILE A 23 20.17 -10.47 2.93
C ILE A 23 20.56 -9.14 3.57
N ALA A 24 19.65 -8.16 3.59
CA ALA A 24 19.94 -6.85 4.14
C ALA A 24 20.30 -6.90 5.62
N TRP A 25 19.48 -7.57 6.44
CA TRP A 25 19.75 -7.71 7.88
C TRP A 25 21.01 -8.54 8.15
N PHE A 26 21.22 -9.63 7.40
CA PHE A 26 22.41 -10.46 7.56
C PHE A 26 23.70 -9.71 7.21
N THR A 27 23.69 -8.91 6.13
CA THR A 27 24.84 -8.09 5.73
C THR A 27 25.19 -7.08 6.82
N ILE A 28 24.22 -6.38 7.39
CA ILE A 28 24.47 -5.42 8.49
C ILE A 28 24.94 -6.13 9.76
N PHE A 29 24.36 -7.29 10.07
CA PHE A 29 24.75 -8.07 11.24
C PHE A 29 26.21 -8.58 11.14
N TYR A 30 26.61 -9.10 9.98
CA TYR A 30 27.91 -9.73 9.79
C TYR A 30 29.03 -8.72 9.49
N PHE A 31 28.79 -7.75 8.61
CA PHE A 31 29.80 -6.78 8.16
C PHE A 31 29.78 -5.46 8.95
N GLY A 32 28.84 -5.30 9.88
CA GLY A 32 28.68 -4.10 10.70
C GLY A 32 27.99 -2.95 9.96
N ASN A 33 27.96 -1.78 10.61
CA ASN A 33 27.19 -0.61 10.21
C ASN A 33 28.02 0.49 9.53
N SER A 34 29.06 0.11 8.77
CA SER A 34 29.81 1.09 7.99
C SER A 34 28.90 1.77 6.95
N TRP A 35 29.24 3.01 6.56
CA TRP A 35 28.37 3.85 5.74
C TRP A 35 27.93 3.19 4.43
N ILE A 36 28.87 2.56 3.70
CA ILE A 36 28.57 1.98 2.38
C ILE A 36 27.59 0.80 2.46
N PRO A 37 27.85 -0.29 3.21
CA PRO A 37 26.89 -1.37 3.40
C PRO A 37 25.55 -0.88 3.96
N THR A 38 25.58 0.07 4.91
CA THR A 38 24.36 0.61 5.51
C THR A 38 23.47 1.31 4.49
N ILE A 39 24.04 2.19 3.65
CA ILE A 39 23.26 2.89 2.61
C ILE A 39 22.72 1.91 1.57
N ILE A 40 23.54 0.97 1.09
CA ILE A 40 23.08 -0.01 0.09
C ILE A 40 21.96 -0.87 0.66
N MET A 41 22.11 -1.39 1.89
CA MET A 41 21.09 -2.21 2.53
C MET A 41 19.84 -1.42 2.89
N ALA A 42 19.96 -0.12 3.19
CA ALA A 42 18.80 0.75 3.36
C ALA A 42 17.98 0.89 2.06
N VAL A 43 18.63 0.99 0.90
CA VAL A 43 17.94 1.00 -0.40
C VAL A 43 17.28 -0.35 -0.70
N VAL A 44 17.95 -1.47 -0.38
CA VAL A 44 17.38 -2.81 -0.52
C VAL A 44 16.13 -2.96 0.37
N LEU A 45 16.21 -2.57 1.63
CA LEU A 45 15.07 -2.60 2.57
C LEU A 45 13.94 -1.65 2.14
N ALA A 46 14.26 -0.45 1.66
CA ALA A 46 13.25 0.47 1.15
C ALA A 46 12.52 -0.13 -0.06
N THR A 47 13.26 -0.79 -0.96
CA THR A 47 12.70 -1.48 -2.12
C THR A 47 11.83 -2.67 -1.71
N SER A 48 12.30 -3.51 -0.78
CA SER A 48 11.53 -4.65 -0.28
C SER A 48 10.23 -4.19 0.39
N GLN A 49 10.29 -3.11 1.17
CA GLN A 49 9.13 -2.53 1.86
C GLN A 49 8.12 -1.91 0.89
N ALA A 50 8.58 -1.28 -0.19
CA ALA A 50 7.70 -0.79 -1.26
C ALA A 50 6.99 -1.95 -1.97
N GLN A 51 7.72 -3.02 -2.33
CA GLN A 51 7.15 -4.22 -2.94
C GLN A 51 6.16 -4.94 -2.01
N ALA A 52 6.50 -5.10 -0.72
CA ALA A 52 5.59 -5.62 0.30
C ALA A 52 4.31 -4.79 0.40
N GLY A 53 4.43 -3.45 0.21
CA GLY A 53 3.33 -2.50 0.08
C GLY A 53 2.33 -2.90 -1.00
N TRP A 54 2.81 -3.12 -2.21
CA TRP A 54 1.98 -3.52 -3.35
C TRP A 54 1.44 -4.95 -3.19
N LEU A 55 2.26 -5.87 -2.68
CA LEU A 55 1.85 -7.24 -2.48
C LEU A 55 0.70 -7.35 -1.46
N GLN A 56 0.80 -6.67 -0.31
CA GLN A 56 -0.31 -6.66 0.65
C GLN A 56 -1.57 -5.99 0.08
N HIS A 57 -1.39 -4.96 -0.77
CA HIS A 57 -2.51 -4.28 -1.41
C HIS A 57 -3.33 -5.24 -2.28
N ASP A 58 -2.66 -6.07 -3.10
CA ASP A 58 -3.33 -7.03 -3.97
C ASP A 58 -4.09 -8.11 -3.19
N TYR A 59 -3.52 -8.57 -2.06
CA TYR A 59 -4.21 -9.45 -1.13
C TYR A 59 -5.37 -8.74 -0.42
N GLY A 60 -5.23 -7.46 -0.06
CA GLY A 60 -6.32 -6.65 0.53
C GLY A 60 -7.51 -6.47 -0.41
N HIS A 61 -7.26 -6.44 -1.71
CA HIS A 61 -8.30 -6.46 -2.75
C HIS A 61 -8.88 -7.85 -3.05
N LEU A 62 -8.43 -8.89 -2.33
CA LEU A 62 -8.89 -10.28 -2.51
C LEU A 62 -8.63 -10.82 -3.92
N SER A 63 -7.62 -10.29 -4.62
CA SER A 63 -7.37 -10.58 -6.03
C SER A 63 -6.52 -11.83 -6.29
N VAL A 64 -5.87 -12.38 -5.27
CA VAL A 64 -4.88 -13.46 -5.42
C VAL A 64 -5.50 -14.85 -5.27
N TYR A 65 -6.25 -15.10 -4.20
CA TYR A 65 -6.95 -16.36 -3.97
C TYR A 65 -8.45 -16.24 -4.21
N LYS A 66 -9.06 -17.33 -4.71
CA LYS A 66 -10.53 -17.40 -4.85
C LYS A 66 -11.27 -17.33 -3.51
N LYS A 67 -10.66 -17.87 -2.44
CA LYS A 67 -11.22 -17.84 -1.09
C LYS A 67 -10.63 -16.64 -0.34
N SER A 68 -11.49 -15.71 0.05
CA SER A 68 -11.12 -14.48 0.78
C SER A 68 -10.25 -14.74 2.02
N MET A 69 -10.54 -15.81 2.77
CA MET A 69 -9.77 -16.19 3.98
C MET A 69 -8.25 -16.30 3.71
N TRP A 70 -7.83 -16.91 2.59
CA TRP A 70 -6.40 -17.03 2.28
C TRP A 70 -5.77 -15.68 1.97
N ASN A 71 -6.49 -14.79 1.29
CA ASN A 71 -6.00 -13.44 1.04
C ASN A 71 -5.79 -12.68 2.35
N HIS A 72 -6.75 -12.73 3.27
CA HIS A 72 -6.63 -12.05 4.56
C HIS A 72 -5.51 -12.61 5.43
N ILE A 73 -5.30 -13.93 5.45
CA ILE A 73 -4.18 -14.53 6.20
C ILE A 73 -2.85 -13.98 5.67
N VAL A 74 -2.65 -13.99 4.36
CA VAL A 74 -1.39 -13.53 3.76
C VAL A 74 -1.24 -12.02 3.88
N GLN A 75 -2.31 -11.25 3.69
CA GLN A 75 -2.30 -9.80 3.91
C GLN A 75 -1.87 -9.45 5.35
N ASN A 76 -2.49 -10.08 6.35
CA ASN A 76 -2.15 -9.90 7.76
C ASN A 76 -0.70 -10.26 8.02
N PHE A 77 -0.20 -11.33 7.43
CA PHE A 77 1.20 -11.71 7.57
C PHE A 77 2.14 -10.63 7.03
N ILE A 78 1.93 -10.18 5.79
CA ILE A 78 2.80 -9.20 5.13
C ILE A 78 2.77 -7.86 5.89
N ILE A 79 1.58 -7.29 6.12
CA ILE A 79 1.51 -5.98 6.77
C ILE A 79 1.87 -6.04 8.25
N GLY A 80 1.50 -7.12 8.94
CA GLY A 80 1.76 -7.29 10.36
C GLY A 80 3.22 -7.54 10.66
N TYR A 81 3.81 -8.57 10.03
CA TYR A 81 5.17 -9.00 10.35
C TYR A 81 6.24 -8.26 9.55
N LEU A 82 6.03 -8.01 8.25
CA LEU A 82 7.06 -7.36 7.43
C LEU A 82 6.99 -5.84 7.55
N LYS A 83 5.79 -5.25 7.63
CA LYS A 83 5.63 -3.78 7.66
C LYS A 83 5.36 -3.19 9.04
N GLY A 84 4.98 -4.00 10.03
CA GLY A 84 4.63 -3.53 11.38
C GLY A 84 3.29 -2.77 11.48
N GLY A 85 2.36 -3.01 10.57
CA GLY A 85 1.05 -2.36 10.49
C GLY A 85 -0.14 -3.31 10.68
N SER A 86 -1.36 -2.78 10.58
CA SER A 86 -2.60 -3.56 10.74
C SER A 86 -3.37 -3.65 9.42
N ALA A 87 -3.70 -4.87 8.99
CA ALA A 87 -4.50 -5.09 7.78
C ALA A 87 -5.90 -4.49 7.93
N ASN A 88 -6.48 -4.51 9.13
CA ASN A 88 -7.80 -3.92 9.39
C ASN A 88 -7.77 -2.40 9.24
N TRP A 89 -6.74 -1.75 9.80
CA TRP A 89 -6.55 -0.30 9.63
C TRP A 89 -6.37 0.06 8.15
N TRP A 90 -5.50 -0.69 7.45
CA TRP A 90 -5.23 -0.46 6.04
C TRP A 90 -6.49 -0.67 5.19
N ASN A 91 -7.20 -1.79 5.37
CA ASN A 91 -8.46 -2.07 4.65
C ASN A 91 -9.50 -0.99 4.91
N HIS A 92 -9.68 -0.55 6.17
CA HIS A 92 -10.64 0.50 6.49
C HIS A 92 -10.36 1.81 5.73
N ARG A 93 -9.10 2.28 5.76
CA ARG A 93 -8.66 3.50 5.06
C ARG A 93 -8.76 3.33 3.54
N HIS A 94 -8.25 2.22 3.03
CA HIS A 94 -8.22 1.92 1.60
C HIS A 94 -9.62 1.79 0.99
N PHE A 95 -10.58 1.19 1.72
CA PHE A 95 -11.97 1.16 1.26
C PHE A 95 -12.58 2.56 1.19
N GLN A 96 -12.31 3.44 2.14
CA GLN A 96 -12.78 4.83 2.08
C GLN A 96 -12.20 5.56 0.85
N HIS A 97 -10.90 5.37 0.58
CA HIS A 97 -10.25 5.90 -0.62
C HIS A 97 -10.94 5.42 -1.90
N HIS A 98 -11.15 4.10 -2.07
CA HIS A 98 -11.79 3.54 -3.27
C HIS A 98 -13.26 3.91 -3.43
N ILE A 99 -13.96 4.28 -2.34
CA ILE A 99 -15.34 4.75 -2.42
C ILE A 99 -15.40 6.16 -3.01
N LYS A 100 -14.48 7.05 -2.63
CA LYS A 100 -14.43 8.46 -3.09
C LYS A 100 -12.99 8.96 -3.18
N PRO A 101 -12.25 8.59 -4.23
CA PRO A 101 -10.85 8.96 -4.36
C PRO A 101 -10.69 10.46 -4.59
N ASN A 102 -9.65 11.04 -4.01
CA ASN A 102 -9.24 12.44 -4.16
C ASN A 102 -10.27 13.49 -3.72
N VAL A 103 -11.26 13.12 -2.89
CA VAL A 103 -12.23 14.07 -2.34
C VAL A 103 -11.85 14.47 -0.92
N PHE A 104 -11.50 15.75 -0.72
CA PHE A 104 -11.17 16.29 0.60
C PHE A 104 -12.22 15.94 1.66
N HIS A 105 -11.74 15.64 2.88
CA HIS A 105 -12.53 15.21 4.04
C HIS A 105 -13.27 13.87 3.89
N LYS A 106 -13.19 13.19 2.74
CA LYS A 106 -13.80 11.88 2.50
C LYS A 106 -12.77 10.82 2.16
N ASP A 107 -11.80 11.20 1.34
CA ASP A 107 -10.64 10.39 1.06
C ASP A 107 -9.60 10.58 2.17
N PRO A 108 -9.30 9.54 2.97
CA PRO A 108 -8.24 9.60 3.95
C PRO A 108 -6.84 9.89 3.37
N ASP A 109 -6.60 9.57 2.09
CA ASP A 109 -5.25 9.62 1.51
C ASP A 109 -4.83 11.05 1.17
N VAL A 110 -5.80 11.92 0.86
CA VAL A 110 -5.56 13.37 0.66
C VAL A 110 -5.66 14.18 1.96
N SER A 111 -5.98 13.55 3.08
CA SER A 111 -5.95 14.19 4.40
C SER A 111 -4.58 14.09 5.09
N MET A 112 -3.55 13.63 4.36
CA MET A 112 -2.17 13.45 4.83
C MET A 112 -1.37 14.77 4.70
N LEU A 113 -0.08 14.77 5.06
CA LEU A 113 0.78 15.95 4.92
C LEU A 113 0.68 16.55 3.50
N HIS A 114 0.48 17.86 3.40
CA HIS A 114 0.34 18.62 2.15
C HIS A 114 1.47 18.38 1.13
N VAL A 115 2.64 17.88 1.55
CA VAL A 115 3.74 17.47 0.67
C VAL A 115 3.34 16.36 -0.31
N PHE A 116 2.43 15.46 0.07
CA PHE A 116 2.00 14.33 -0.76
C PHE A 116 0.72 14.61 -1.57
N VAL A 117 0.13 15.80 -1.41
CA VAL A 117 -1.06 16.24 -2.15
C VAL A 117 -0.64 17.29 -3.16
N LEU A 118 -0.48 16.88 -4.42
CA LEU A 118 -0.11 17.78 -5.51
C LEU A 118 -1.36 18.44 -6.11
N GLY A 119 -1.44 19.77 -6.01
CA GLY A 119 -2.48 20.58 -6.65
C GLY A 119 -3.29 21.42 -5.66
N GLU A 120 -3.49 22.69 -5.99
CA GLU A 120 -4.32 23.62 -5.19
C GLU A 120 -5.80 23.62 -5.62
N TRP A 121 -6.12 22.94 -6.73
CA TRP A 121 -7.36 23.14 -7.47
C TRP A 121 -8.32 21.97 -7.28
N GLN A 122 -9.38 22.22 -6.51
CA GLN A 122 -10.60 21.41 -6.56
C GLN A 122 -11.19 21.43 -7.98
N PRO A 123 -11.99 20.42 -8.39
CA PRO A 123 -12.75 20.49 -9.64
C PRO A 123 -13.50 21.83 -9.68
N THR A 124 -13.11 22.71 -10.61
CA THR A 124 -13.58 24.11 -10.66
C THR A 124 -15.10 24.24 -10.82
N GLU A 125 -15.79 23.17 -11.17
CA GLU A 125 -17.25 23.08 -11.19
C GLU A 125 -17.89 23.45 -9.85
N TYR A 126 -17.31 23.05 -8.72
CA TYR A 126 -17.89 23.29 -7.39
C TYR A 126 -17.90 24.78 -7.02
N ARG A 127 -16.76 25.47 -7.25
CA ARG A 127 -16.64 26.91 -7.03
C ARG A 127 -17.52 27.71 -7.99
N LYS A 128 -17.64 27.28 -9.25
CA LYS A 128 -18.47 27.96 -10.26
C LYS A 128 -19.98 27.80 -9.99
N LYS A 129 -20.43 26.64 -9.52
CA LYS A 129 -21.87 26.35 -9.32
C LYS A 129 -22.42 26.79 -7.95
N LYS A 130 -21.59 27.29 -7.02
CA LYS A 130 -21.98 27.71 -5.64
C LYS A 130 -22.85 26.68 -4.89
N LEU A 131 -22.72 25.39 -5.20
CA LEU A 131 -23.50 24.33 -4.56
C LEU A 131 -22.92 24.07 -3.18
N LYS A 132 -23.61 24.51 -2.12
CA LYS A 132 -23.17 24.35 -0.72
C LYS A 132 -23.20 22.90 -0.23
N TYR A 133 -23.96 22.04 -0.89
CA TYR A 133 -24.12 20.63 -0.55
C TYR A 133 -24.49 19.82 -1.80
N LEU A 134 -23.70 18.79 -2.13
CA LEU A 134 -24.03 17.78 -3.13
C LEU A 134 -24.46 16.50 -2.40
N PRO A 135 -25.53 15.81 -2.81
CA PRO A 135 -25.86 14.50 -2.28
C PRO A 135 -24.67 13.54 -2.39
N TYR A 136 -24.53 12.62 -1.44
CA TYR A 136 -23.36 11.74 -1.34
C TYR A 136 -23.07 11.00 -2.67
N ASN A 137 -24.11 10.53 -3.35
CA ASN A 137 -24.05 9.83 -4.64
C ASN A 137 -23.61 10.69 -5.84
N HIS A 138 -23.52 12.02 -5.70
CA HIS A 138 -23.09 12.94 -6.78
C HIS A 138 -21.75 13.62 -6.50
N GLN A 139 -21.11 13.28 -5.38
CA GLN A 139 -19.77 13.77 -5.03
C GLN A 139 -18.74 12.82 -5.69
N HIS A 140 -18.46 13.06 -6.98
CA HIS A 140 -17.39 12.42 -7.75
C HIS A 140 -16.24 13.41 -7.95
#